data_AF-A0A523XVP4-F1
#
_entry.id   AF-A0A523XVP4-F1
#
_cell.length_a   1.000
_cell.length_b   1.000
_cell.length_c   1.000
_cell.angle_alpha   90.00
_cell.angle_beta   90.00
_cell.angle_gamma   90.00
#
_symmetry.space_group_name_H-M   'P 1'
#
loop_
_entity.id
_entity.type
_entity.pdbx_description
1 polymer ?
#
loop_
_entity_poly.entity_id
_entity_poly.type
_entity_poly.pdbx_seq_one_letter_code
_entity_poly.pdbx_strand_id
1 'polypeptide(L)'
;MKKQKSTIGIGICLLGLGIGVAACAPPKTGLPQGPTPIPTLAPITEIVGQLESTPTQSFAHLSYPARPPSALDGQGIYDTNCAHCHGVDGNGVVPAARNFRDLDYIRGETPASFFSAIAEGRGEMPAFDNTLTSDEIWDSVFYVWRLSTDAETLTQGQQIFNENCASCHGGDGAGLVLGSTDFTDPHQTGSLAPRDLYQTITQGRGSMPAWQSRLSQDERWDVIDYLRTFTYDPALAEEVVSVIPQTPTSIPAACDPEQENPLMWEDRTAIEAGQVTYEAQCALCHGQDGSGGLPNTPDFTSGEVQDKLHESPGNFYCAISEGVGAMPSFSNQLSQESHWQVLTYLGSLAP
;
A
#
# COMPACT_ATOMS: atom_id res chain seq x y z
N MET A 1 62.80 3.49 45.67
CA MET A 1 63.72 3.00 44.62
C MET A 1 63.70 4.00 43.46
N LYS A 2 64.88 4.49 43.02
CA LYS A 2 65.25 5.29 41.82
C LYS A 2 64.34 6.49 41.43
N LYS A 3 64.69 7.78 41.66
CA LYS A 3 65.68 8.69 40.98
C LYS A 3 65.47 8.74 39.45
N GLN A 4 65.47 9.87 38.71
CA GLN A 4 65.86 11.26 38.98
C GLN A 4 65.44 12.18 37.80
N LYS A 5 64.92 13.37 38.13
CA LYS A 5 65.17 14.73 37.61
C LYS A 5 65.50 15.02 36.13
N SER A 6 64.75 15.99 35.60
CA SER A 6 64.98 16.88 34.45
C SER A 6 66.06 17.96 34.71
N THR A 7 66.83 18.38 33.70
CA THR A 7 67.51 19.70 33.48
C THR A 7 68.14 19.69 32.05
N ILE A 8 67.62 20.44 31.05
CA ILE A 8 67.99 21.79 30.51
C ILE A 8 69.38 21.90 29.82
N GLY A 9 69.41 22.49 28.60
CA GLY A 9 70.57 23.19 28.00
C GLY A 9 70.69 23.05 26.47
N ILE A 10 69.97 23.82 25.65
CA ILE A 10 70.41 25.00 24.85
C ILE A 10 71.52 24.73 23.82
N GLY A 11 71.20 24.97 22.53
CA GLY A 11 72.17 25.10 21.44
C GLY A 11 71.52 25.62 20.15
N ILE A 12 71.46 26.94 20.01
CA ILE A 12 71.08 27.66 18.78
C ILE A 12 72.31 27.78 17.86
N CYS A 13 72.03 27.97 16.56
CA CYS A 13 72.87 28.53 15.48
C CYS A 13 73.61 27.53 14.57
N LEU A 14 73.18 27.40 13.31
CA LEU A 14 73.74 28.20 12.20
C LEU A 14 73.02 27.91 10.87
N LEU A 15 72.66 28.99 10.17
CA LEU A 15 72.20 29.03 8.80
C LEU A 15 73.32 28.55 7.85
N GLY A 16 73.04 27.51 7.06
CA GLY A 16 73.85 27.08 5.93
C GLY A 16 73.02 27.13 4.65
N LEU A 17 73.26 28.16 3.84
CA LEU A 17 72.72 28.33 2.49
C LEU A 17 73.30 27.23 1.58
N GLY A 18 72.47 26.30 1.11
CA GLY A 18 72.84 25.28 0.13
C GLY A 18 71.91 25.35 -1.08
N ILE A 19 72.42 25.90 -2.18
CA ILE A 19 71.75 25.99 -3.48
C ILE A 19 71.65 24.57 -4.07
N GLY A 20 70.43 24.03 -4.16
CA GLY A 20 70.11 22.80 -4.87
C GLY A 20 69.20 23.10 -6.06
N VAL A 21 69.74 22.98 -7.26
CA VAL A 21 69.04 23.22 -8.52
C VAL A 21 68.36 21.93 -8.98
N ALA A 22 67.08 22.05 -9.37
CA ALA A 22 66.30 21.21 -10.30
C ALA A 22 66.08 19.72 -9.98
N ALA A 23 64.81 19.35 -9.77
CA ALA A 23 64.00 18.65 -10.78
C ALA A 23 62.52 18.55 -10.32
N CYS A 24 61.60 19.13 -11.10
CA CYS A 24 60.18 18.86 -10.95
C CYS A 24 59.89 17.45 -11.48
N ALA A 25 59.35 16.56 -10.65
CA ALA A 25 58.79 15.29 -11.09
C ALA A 25 57.38 15.52 -11.67
N PRO A 26 57.01 14.91 -12.81
CA PRO A 26 55.66 15.02 -13.36
C PRO A 26 54.63 14.31 -12.45
N PRO A 27 53.36 14.77 -12.45
CA PRO A 27 52.28 14.09 -11.74
C PRO A 27 52.08 12.68 -12.29
N LYS A 28 51.92 11.70 -11.39
CA LYS A 28 51.56 10.31 -11.73
C LYS A 28 50.13 10.28 -12.27
N THR A 29 49.97 10.38 -13.59
CA THR A 29 48.73 10.00 -14.27
C THR A 29 48.77 8.50 -14.57
N GLY A 30 48.31 7.69 -13.60
CA GLY A 30 47.92 6.31 -13.85
C GLY A 30 46.40 6.27 -13.99
N LEU A 31 45.90 5.94 -15.19
CA LEU A 31 44.47 5.70 -15.44
C LEU A 31 43.98 4.47 -14.63
N PRO A 32 42.70 4.42 -14.24
CA PRO A 32 42.12 3.26 -13.57
C PRO A 32 42.21 2.01 -14.45
N GLN A 33 42.56 0.88 -13.83
CA GLN A 33 42.54 -0.43 -14.49
C GLN A 33 41.10 -0.75 -14.91
N GLY A 34 40.93 -1.23 -16.14
CA GLY A 34 39.65 -1.68 -16.69
C GLY A 34 39.06 -2.88 -15.93
N PRO A 35 37.82 -3.28 -16.25
CA PRO A 35 37.09 -4.30 -15.49
C PRO A 35 37.85 -5.62 -15.44
N THR A 36 37.82 -6.25 -14.26
CA THR A 36 38.31 -7.61 -14.01
C THR A 36 37.77 -8.60 -15.04
N PRO A 37 38.55 -9.57 -15.52
CA PRO A 37 38.06 -10.59 -16.45
C PRO A 37 36.90 -11.37 -15.83
N ILE A 38 35.86 -11.60 -16.64
CA ILE A 38 34.70 -12.42 -16.31
C ILE A 38 35.19 -13.83 -15.94
N PRO A 39 34.77 -14.42 -14.81
CA PRO A 39 35.14 -15.78 -14.45
C PRO A 39 34.63 -16.76 -15.52
N THR A 40 35.51 -17.64 -15.99
CA THR A 40 35.16 -18.74 -16.90
C THR A 40 34.13 -19.65 -16.22
N LEU A 41 32.94 -19.77 -16.81
CA LEU A 41 31.91 -20.68 -16.33
C LEU A 41 32.43 -22.11 -16.36
N ALA A 42 32.25 -22.84 -15.25
CA ALA A 42 32.52 -24.27 -15.19
C ALA A 42 31.63 -25.02 -16.21
N PRO A 43 32.12 -26.11 -16.83
CA PRO A 43 31.33 -26.89 -17.79
C PRO A 43 30.09 -27.48 -17.12
N ILE A 44 28.96 -27.41 -17.85
CA ILE A 44 27.59 -27.78 -17.41
C ILE A 44 27.50 -29.20 -16.81
N THR A 45 28.43 -30.08 -17.13
CA THR A 45 28.47 -31.46 -16.64
C THR A 45 28.70 -31.61 -15.13
N GLU A 46 29.28 -30.60 -14.44
CA GLU A 46 29.49 -30.65 -12.99
C GLU A 46 28.30 -30.14 -12.16
N ILE A 47 27.36 -29.41 -12.76
CA ILE A 47 26.20 -28.82 -12.04
C ILE A 47 25.08 -29.85 -11.84
N VAL A 48 25.00 -30.88 -12.69
CA VAL A 48 23.92 -31.87 -12.65
C VAL A 48 24.01 -32.81 -11.44
N GLY A 49 25.18 -32.93 -10.80
CA GLY A 49 25.40 -33.79 -9.63
C GLY A 49 25.04 -33.19 -8.28
N GLN A 50 24.74 -31.87 -8.21
CA GLN A 50 24.36 -31.17 -6.99
C GLN A 50 22.92 -30.65 -6.99
N LEU A 51 22.13 -31.02 -8.01
CA LEU A 51 20.66 -30.95 -7.94
C LEU A 51 20.15 -32.13 -7.10
N GLU A 52 20.67 -32.28 -5.89
CA GLU A 52 19.88 -32.95 -4.85
C GLU A 52 18.69 -32.04 -4.60
N SER A 53 17.51 -32.58 -4.89
CA SER A 53 16.21 -31.94 -4.74
C SER A 53 16.17 -31.05 -3.51
N THR A 54 16.18 -29.73 -3.71
CA THR A 54 15.67 -28.80 -2.71
C THR A 54 14.31 -29.35 -2.29
N PRO A 55 14.07 -29.64 -1.00
CA PRO A 55 12.76 -30.06 -0.57
C PRO A 55 11.78 -28.98 -1.02
N THR A 56 10.79 -29.34 -1.82
CA THR A 56 9.58 -28.53 -1.94
C THR A 56 9.10 -28.32 -0.52
N GLN A 57 9.27 -27.12 0.02
CA GLN A 57 8.68 -26.80 1.32
C GLN A 57 7.18 -26.98 1.14
N SER A 58 6.67 -28.00 1.80
CA SER A 58 5.24 -28.29 1.83
C SER A 58 4.61 -27.21 2.69
N PHE A 59 4.03 -26.18 2.06
CA PHE A 59 3.20 -25.16 2.69
C PHE A 59 1.90 -25.79 3.21
N ALA A 60 1.97 -26.56 4.29
CA ALA A 60 0.84 -27.34 4.80
C ALA A 60 -0.31 -26.46 5.33
N HIS A 61 -0.11 -25.14 5.45
CA HIS A 61 -1.07 -24.20 6.04
C HIS A 61 -1.27 -22.88 5.26
N LEU A 62 -0.83 -22.79 3.99
CA LEU A 62 -1.09 -21.61 3.18
C LEU A 62 -2.56 -21.58 2.75
N SER A 63 -3.41 -20.99 3.59
CA SER A 63 -4.80 -20.66 3.25
C SER A 63 -4.86 -19.20 2.86
N TYR A 64 -5.32 -18.92 1.64
CA TYR A 64 -5.56 -17.54 1.23
C TYR A 64 -6.88 -17.03 1.84
N PRO A 65 -6.96 -15.74 2.17
CA PRO A 65 -8.07 -15.18 2.94
C PRO A 65 -9.31 -15.02 2.06
N ALA A 66 -10.49 -15.14 2.68
CA ALA A 66 -11.78 -14.99 1.98
C ALA A 66 -12.15 -13.52 1.69
N ARG A 67 -11.47 -12.58 2.37
CA ARG A 67 -11.55 -11.14 2.12
C ARG A 67 -10.19 -10.60 1.69
N PRO A 68 -10.12 -9.48 0.94
CA PRO A 68 -8.87 -8.76 0.75
C PRO A 68 -8.24 -8.40 2.10
N PRO A 69 -6.93 -8.65 2.29
CA PRO A 69 -6.26 -8.23 3.52
C PRO A 69 -6.10 -6.70 3.54
N SER A 70 -6.17 -6.11 4.74
CA SER A 70 -6.18 -4.66 4.95
C SER A 70 -4.89 -4.20 5.64
N ALA A 71 -4.27 -3.16 5.10
CA ALA A 71 -3.11 -2.53 5.73
C ALA A 71 -3.47 -1.88 7.08
N LEU A 72 -4.70 -1.37 7.21
CA LEU A 72 -5.20 -0.78 8.46
C LEU A 72 -5.32 -1.84 9.57
N ASP A 73 -5.95 -2.98 9.29
CA ASP A 73 -6.05 -4.09 10.26
C ASP A 73 -4.65 -4.61 10.62
N GLY A 74 -3.79 -4.77 9.60
CA GLY A 74 -2.42 -5.24 9.75
C GLY A 74 -1.55 -4.33 10.62
N GLN A 75 -1.78 -3.02 10.59
CA GLN A 75 -1.05 -2.05 11.42
C GLN A 75 -1.22 -2.36 12.92
N GLY A 76 -2.46 -2.52 13.38
CA GLY A 76 -2.74 -2.80 14.78
C GLY A 76 -2.13 -4.12 15.26
N ILE A 77 -2.16 -5.13 14.39
CA ILE A 77 -1.54 -6.44 14.66
C ILE A 77 -0.02 -6.30 14.72
N TYR A 78 0.59 -5.59 13.77
CA TYR A 78 2.03 -5.35 13.71
C TYR A 78 2.53 -4.59 14.94
N ASP A 79 1.86 -3.53 15.34
CA ASP A 79 2.24 -2.71 16.49
C ASP A 79 2.23 -3.52 17.78
N THR A 80 1.25 -4.42 17.91
CA THR A 80 1.09 -5.27 19.09
C THR A 80 2.10 -6.41 19.13
N ASN A 81 2.40 -7.03 17.98
CA ASN A 81 3.09 -8.33 17.94
C ASN A 81 4.51 -8.26 17.35
N CYS A 82 4.79 -7.30 16.47
CA CYS A 82 5.97 -7.32 15.59
C CYS A 82 6.93 -6.15 15.89
N ALA A 83 6.40 -4.96 16.17
CA ALA A 83 7.16 -3.71 16.26
C ALA A 83 8.25 -3.72 17.34
N HIS A 84 8.12 -4.55 18.39
CA HIS A 84 9.14 -4.66 19.44
C HIS A 84 10.51 -5.12 18.91
N CYS A 85 10.51 -5.98 17.89
CA CYS A 85 11.73 -6.48 17.26
C CYS A 85 11.98 -5.82 15.89
N HIS A 86 10.93 -5.61 15.11
CA HIS A 86 11.04 -5.09 13.75
C HIS A 86 10.98 -3.55 13.67
N GLY A 87 10.74 -2.85 14.78
CA GLY A 87 10.62 -1.39 14.85
C GLY A 87 9.27 -0.91 14.37
N VAL A 88 8.78 0.21 14.93
CA VAL A 88 7.49 0.80 14.53
C VAL A 88 7.43 1.16 13.04
N ASP A 89 8.56 1.59 12.48
CA ASP A 89 8.69 1.94 11.06
C ASP A 89 9.19 0.78 10.18
N GLY A 90 9.29 -0.43 10.74
CA GLY A 90 9.83 -1.61 10.07
C GLY A 90 11.34 -1.63 9.86
N ASN A 91 12.10 -0.76 10.53
CA ASN A 91 13.54 -0.60 10.30
C ASN A 91 14.42 -1.71 10.90
N GLY A 92 13.85 -2.62 11.70
CA GLY A 92 14.58 -3.66 12.44
C GLY A 92 15.35 -3.07 13.62
N VAL A 93 14.88 -3.31 14.85
CA VAL A 93 15.50 -2.74 16.07
C VAL A 93 16.31 -3.75 16.88
N VAL A 94 16.34 -5.01 16.45
CA VAL A 94 17.20 -6.08 17.02
C VAL A 94 18.08 -6.72 15.94
N PRO A 95 19.26 -7.27 16.27
CA PRO A 95 20.25 -7.69 15.28
C PRO A 95 19.80 -8.73 14.24
N ALA A 96 18.82 -9.59 14.58
CA ALA A 96 18.28 -10.61 13.68
C ALA A 96 16.98 -10.19 12.97
N ALA A 97 16.38 -9.05 13.35
CA ALA A 97 15.15 -8.59 12.74
C ALA A 97 15.43 -8.06 11.32
N ARG A 98 14.50 -8.35 10.41
CA ARG A 98 14.53 -7.83 9.05
C ARG A 98 14.15 -6.36 9.05
N ASN A 99 14.81 -5.60 8.18
CA ASN A 99 14.44 -4.24 7.83
C ASN A 99 13.48 -4.31 6.63
N PHE A 100 12.20 -4.02 6.87
CA PHE A 100 11.16 -4.00 5.86
C PHE A 100 11.20 -2.75 4.98
N ARG A 101 12.06 -1.76 5.27
CA ARG A 101 12.35 -0.64 4.36
C ARG A 101 13.49 -0.94 3.37
N ASP A 102 14.14 -2.10 3.50
CA ASP A 102 15.11 -2.57 2.50
C ASP A 102 14.37 -3.08 1.27
N LEU A 103 14.33 -2.25 0.23
CA LEU A 103 13.64 -2.57 -1.02
C LEU A 103 14.22 -3.79 -1.73
N ASP A 104 15.52 -4.06 -1.62
CA ASP A 104 16.12 -5.23 -2.25
C ASP A 104 15.64 -6.53 -1.59
N TYR A 105 15.46 -6.49 -0.27
CA TYR A 105 14.89 -7.58 0.51
C TYR A 105 13.40 -7.77 0.22
N ILE A 106 12.56 -6.74 0.40
CA ILE A 106 11.10 -6.84 0.19
C ILE A 106 10.78 -7.30 -1.24
N ARG A 107 11.47 -6.75 -2.25
CA ARG A 107 11.23 -7.11 -3.65
C ARG A 107 11.72 -8.52 -4.01
N GLY A 108 12.58 -9.12 -3.20
CA GLY A 108 13.09 -10.47 -3.39
C GLY A 108 12.24 -11.57 -2.73
N GLU A 109 11.30 -11.22 -1.87
CA GLU A 109 10.45 -12.18 -1.16
C GLU A 109 9.04 -12.24 -1.78
N THR A 110 8.32 -13.32 -1.49
CA THR A 110 6.93 -13.51 -1.93
C THR A 110 5.97 -13.28 -0.75
N PRO A 111 4.72 -12.85 -0.98
CA PRO A 111 3.72 -12.76 0.08
C PRO A 111 3.54 -14.09 0.83
N ALA A 112 3.56 -15.22 0.13
CA ALA A 112 3.51 -16.55 0.74
C ALA A 112 4.73 -16.86 1.62
N SER A 113 5.93 -16.39 1.26
CA SER A 113 7.14 -16.53 2.08
C SER A 113 7.01 -15.73 3.38
N PHE A 114 6.47 -14.51 3.32
CA PHE A 114 6.18 -13.72 4.52
C PHE A 114 5.10 -14.37 5.39
N PHE A 115 4.02 -14.88 4.77
CA PHE A 115 2.97 -15.60 5.50
C PHE A 115 3.56 -16.76 6.29
N SER A 116 4.34 -17.63 5.64
CA SER A 116 4.98 -18.77 6.32
C SER A 116 5.96 -18.31 7.40
N ALA A 117 6.74 -17.25 7.17
CA ALA A 117 7.65 -16.73 8.18
C ALA A 117 6.92 -16.23 9.44
N ILE A 118 5.73 -15.64 9.30
CA ILE A 118 4.89 -15.20 10.43
C ILE A 118 4.19 -16.40 11.08
N ALA A 119 3.53 -17.23 10.28
CA ALA A 119 2.77 -18.39 10.78
C ALA A 119 3.68 -19.37 11.52
N GLU A 120 4.77 -19.80 10.89
CA GLU A 120 5.62 -20.90 11.34
C GLU A 120 6.87 -20.43 12.09
N GLY A 121 7.15 -19.11 12.06
CA GLY A 121 8.40 -18.54 12.56
C GLY A 121 9.59 -18.78 11.62
N ARG A 122 10.68 -18.04 11.84
CA ARG A 122 11.93 -18.20 11.07
C ARG A 122 13.15 -17.77 11.88
N GLY A 123 14.01 -18.73 12.21
CA GLY A 123 15.20 -18.45 13.03
C GLY A 123 14.80 -18.03 14.44
N GLU A 124 15.17 -16.81 14.83
CA GLU A 124 14.82 -16.23 16.14
C GLU A 124 13.40 -15.63 16.16
N MET A 125 12.72 -15.53 15.01
CA MET A 125 11.34 -15.04 14.93
C MET A 125 10.38 -16.15 15.41
N PRO A 126 9.55 -15.89 16.43
CA PRO A 126 8.58 -16.87 16.91
C PRO A 126 7.48 -17.14 15.88
N ALA A 127 6.83 -18.29 16.01
CA ALA A 127 5.62 -18.65 15.26
C ALA A 127 4.39 -17.95 15.84
N PHE A 128 3.47 -17.52 14.96
CA PHE A 128 2.22 -16.85 15.35
C PHE A 128 0.96 -17.60 14.94
N ASP A 129 1.07 -18.78 14.31
CA ASP A 129 -0.05 -19.65 13.92
C ASP A 129 -0.98 -20.08 15.07
N ASN A 130 -0.50 -20.01 16.31
CA ASN A 130 -1.27 -20.32 17.51
C ASN A 130 -1.92 -19.09 18.17
N THR A 131 -1.60 -17.88 17.72
CA THR A 131 -2.09 -16.62 18.33
C THR A 131 -2.82 -15.72 17.34
N LEU A 132 -2.49 -15.81 16.05
CA LEU A 132 -3.13 -15.07 14.96
C LEU A 132 -3.85 -16.05 14.05
N THR A 133 -5.01 -15.63 13.55
CA THR A 133 -5.73 -16.30 12.48
C THR A 133 -5.01 -16.12 11.15
N SER A 134 -5.35 -16.97 10.16
CA SER A 134 -4.80 -16.85 8.80
C SER A 134 -5.04 -15.47 8.19
N ASP A 135 -6.22 -14.89 8.41
CA ASP A 135 -6.58 -13.57 7.88
C ASP A 135 -5.73 -12.47 8.53
N GLU A 136 -5.55 -12.51 9.85
CA GLU A 136 -4.69 -11.57 10.59
C GLU A 136 -3.21 -11.66 10.17
N ILE A 137 -2.73 -12.86 9.83
CA ILE A 137 -1.38 -13.04 9.29
C ILE A 137 -1.29 -12.39 7.91
N TRP A 138 -2.29 -12.56 7.05
CA TRP A 138 -2.32 -11.89 5.74
C TRP A 138 -2.42 -10.37 5.84
N ASP A 139 -3.20 -9.84 6.78
CA ASP A 139 -3.26 -8.41 7.07
C ASP A 139 -1.86 -7.91 7.48
N SER A 140 -1.15 -8.66 8.32
CA SER A 140 0.22 -8.36 8.74
C SER A 140 1.24 -8.42 7.58
N VAL A 141 1.16 -9.43 6.72
CA VAL A 141 2.00 -9.55 5.50
C VAL A 141 1.85 -8.30 4.65
N PHE A 142 0.60 -7.85 4.48
CA PHE A 142 0.31 -6.74 3.61
C PHE A 142 0.69 -5.38 4.23
N TYR A 143 0.49 -5.20 5.53
CA TYR A 143 1.02 -4.04 6.25
C TYR A 143 2.56 -3.93 6.12
N VAL A 144 3.27 -5.06 6.22
CA VAL A 144 4.73 -5.10 6.03
C VAL A 144 5.14 -4.61 4.63
N TRP A 145 4.41 -4.99 3.58
CA TRP A 145 4.64 -4.44 2.24
C TRP A 145 4.38 -2.94 2.21
N ARG A 146 3.28 -2.47 2.82
CA ARG A 146 2.89 -1.06 2.89
C ARG A 146 3.93 -0.18 3.59
N LEU A 147 4.72 -0.71 4.53
CA LEU A 147 5.83 0.03 5.14
C LEU A 147 6.87 0.53 4.12
N SER A 148 6.96 -0.12 2.95
CA SER A 148 7.92 0.21 1.88
C SER A 148 7.31 0.89 0.66
N THR A 149 5.99 1.14 0.66
CA THR A 149 5.23 1.65 -0.49
C THR A 149 4.30 2.75 -0.02
N ASP A 150 4.36 3.95 -0.62
CA ASP A 150 3.51 5.09 -0.25
C ASP A 150 2.37 5.35 -1.27
N ALA A 151 1.39 6.19 -0.90
CA ALA A 151 0.27 6.55 -1.78
C ALA A 151 0.70 7.21 -3.10
N GLU A 152 1.83 7.93 -3.12
CA GLU A 152 2.30 8.57 -4.35
C GLU A 152 2.75 7.49 -5.36
N THR A 153 3.54 6.51 -4.90
CA THR A 153 3.92 5.32 -5.67
C THR A 153 2.68 4.58 -6.19
N LEU A 154 1.66 4.35 -5.35
CA LEU A 154 0.44 3.66 -5.77
C LEU A 154 -0.35 4.46 -6.82
N THR A 155 -0.44 5.77 -6.65
CA THR A 155 -1.12 6.67 -7.60
C THR A 155 -0.42 6.66 -8.95
N GLN A 156 0.91 6.77 -8.96
CA GLN A 156 1.71 6.72 -10.19
C GLN A 156 1.60 5.35 -10.88
N GLY A 157 1.71 4.27 -10.10
CA GLY A 157 1.55 2.90 -10.59
C GLY A 157 0.19 2.64 -11.21
N GLN A 158 -0.89 3.15 -10.60
CA GLN A 158 -2.24 3.08 -11.13
C GLN A 158 -2.37 3.78 -12.48
N GLN A 159 -1.86 5.02 -12.59
CA GLN A 159 -1.90 5.76 -13.84
C GLN A 159 -1.18 4.99 -14.95
N ILE A 160 0.04 4.53 -14.67
CA ILE A 160 0.84 3.79 -15.66
C ILE A 160 0.13 2.49 -16.06
N PHE A 161 -0.42 1.74 -15.10
CA PHE A 161 -1.16 0.51 -15.38
C PHE A 161 -2.38 0.78 -16.28
N ASN A 162 -3.16 1.81 -15.98
CA ASN A 162 -4.35 2.18 -16.76
C ASN A 162 -4.00 2.59 -18.19
N GLU A 163 -2.93 3.36 -18.37
CA GLU A 163 -2.49 3.84 -19.68
C GLU A 163 -1.84 2.75 -20.54
N ASN A 164 -1.15 1.78 -19.91
CA ASN A 164 -0.22 0.88 -20.62
C ASN A 164 -0.59 -0.61 -20.54
N CYS A 165 -1.20 -1.05 -19.44
CA CYS A 165 -1.37 -2.48 -19.11
C CYS A 165 -2.84 -2.94 -19.18
N ALA A 166 -3.78 -2.09 -18.78
CA ALA A 166 -5.19 -2.42 -18.61
C ALA A 166 -5.87 -2.93 -19.90
N SER A 167 -5.41 -2.49 -21.07
CA SER A 167 -5.94 -2.95 -22.37
C SER A 167 -5.84 -4.47 -22.58
N CYS A 168 -4.89 -5.14 -21.91
CA CYS A 168 -4.72 -6.60 -21.94
C CYS A 168 -4.98 -7.25 -20.59
N HIS A 169 -4.63 -6.58 -19.49
CA HIS A 169 -4.75 -7.12 -18.13
C HIS A 169 -6.08 -6.80 -17.44
N GLY A 170 -6.96 -6.01 -18.07
CA GLY A 170 -8.19 -5.53 -17.45
C GLY A 170 -7.94 -4.33 -16.55
N GLY A 171 -8.85 -3.36 -16.53
CA GLY A 171 -8.78 -2.24 -15.57
C GLY A 171 -8.96 -2.72 -14.12
N ASP A 172 -9.64 -3.85 -13.95
CA ASP A 172 -9.85 -4.60 -12.71
C ASP A 172 -8.73 -5.60 -12.41
N GLY A 173 -7.73 -5.75 -13.29
CA GLY A 173 -6.60 -6.66 -13.11
C GLY A 173 -6.93 -8.14 -13.31
N ALA A 174 -8.16 -8.50 -13.70
CA ALA A 174 -8.62 -9.89 -13.83
C ALA A 174 -8.03 -10.63 -15.05
N GLY A 175 -7.41 -9.90 -15.98
CA GLY A 175 -6.87 -10.42 -17.22
C GLY A 175 -7.93 -10.54 -18.33
N LEU A 176 -7.69 -9.89 -19.48
CA LEU A 176 -8.60 -9.93 -20.63
C LEU A 176 -8.11 -10.85 -21.75
N VAL A 177 -6.84 -11.24 -21.73
CA VAL A 177 -6.19 -11.95 -22.84
C VAL A 177 -5.67 -13.31 -22.35
N LEU A 178 -5.82 -14.34 -23.18
CA LEU A 178 -5.33 -15.67 -22.86
C LEU A 178 -3.83 -15.64 -22.49
N GLY A 179 -3.51 -16.07 -21.28
CA GLY A 179 -2.15 -16.10 -20.74
C GLY A 179 -1.74 -14.86 -19.95
N SER A 180 -2.60 -13.84 -19.79
CA SER A 180 -2.40 -12.82 -18.76
C SER A 180 -2.65 -13.40 -17.39
N THR A 181 -1.83 -13.03 -16.40
CA THR A 181 -2.08 -13.31 -14.98
C THR A 181 -3.36 -12.61 -14.54
N ASP A 182 -4.16 -13.31 -13.74
CA ASP A 182 -5.25 -12.70 -12.96
C ASP A 182 -4.64 -12.15 -11.66
N PHE A 183 -4.57 -10.82 -11.56
CA PHE A 183 -3.99 -10.16 -10.38
C PHE A 183 -4.95 -10.08 -9.19
N THR A 184 -6.23 -10.44 -9.39
CA THR A 184 -7.26 -10.51 -8.35
C THR A 184 -7.25 -11.86 -7.61
N ASP A 185 -6.54 -12.85 -8.16
CA ASP A 185 -6.40 -14.19 -7.56
C ASP A 185 -5.14 -14.28 -6.68
N PRO A 186 -5.29 -14.32 -5.33
CA PRO A 186 -4.15 -14.40 -4.43
C PRO A 186 -3.39 -15.72 -4.54
N HIS A 187 -4.00 -16.81 -5.05
CA HIS A 187 -3.27 -18.05 -5.32
C HIS A 187 -2.24 -17.89 -6.44
N GLN A 188 -2.52 -17.03 -7.42
CA GLN A 188 -1.59 -16.71 -8.50
C GLN A 188 -0.55 -15.69 -8.05
N THR A 189 -0.96 -14.65 -7.34
CA THR A 189 -0.06 -13.53 -7.00
C THR A 189 0.77 -13.75 -5.74
N GLY A 190 0.32 -14.59 -4.81
CA GLY A 190 0.98 -14.84 -3.53
C GLY A 190 2.34 -15.53 -3.63
N SER A 191 2.59 -16.25 -4.74
CA SER A 191 3.86 -16.90 -5.02
C SER A 191 4.81 -16.10 -5.92
N LEU A 192 4.38 -14.94 -6.41
CA LEU A 192 5.18 -14.10 -7.31
C LEU A 192 5.98 -13.09 -6.49
N ALA A 193 7.30 -13.07 -6.63
CA ALA A 193 8.12 -12.02 -6.05
C ALA A 193 8.06 -10.75 -6.93
N PRO A 194 8.08 -9.53 -6.35
CA PRO A 194 8.15 -8.30 -7.13
C PRO A 194 9.30 -8.27 -8.15
N ARG A 195 10.46 -8.86 -7.81
CA ARG A 195 11.61 -8.97 -8.71
C ARG A 195 11.32 -9.80 -9.97
N ASP A 196 10.50 -10.84 -9.87
CA ASP A 196 10.12 -11.67 -11.03
C ASP A 196 9.14 -10.93 -11.95
N LEU A 197 8.22 -10.16 -11.35
CA LEU A 197 7.33 -9.25 -12.07
C LEU A 197 8.14 -8.17 -12.80
N TYR A 198 9.15 -7.59 -12.13
CA TYR A 198 10.04 -6.61 -12.74
C TYR A 198 10.76 -7.14 -13.95
N GLN A 199 11.31 -8.36 -13.88
CA GLN A 199 11.94 -9.00 -15.04
C GLN A 199 10.93 -9.20 -16.17
N THR A 200 9.73 -9.66 -15.86
CA THR A 200 8.65 -9.87 -16.83
C THR A 200 8.24 -8.58 -17.53
N ILE A 201 8.03 -7.48 -16.80
CA ILE A 201 7.67 -6.18 -17.37
C ILE A 201 8.84 -5.61 -18.19
N THR A 202 10.06 -5.73 -17.68
CA THR A 202 11.28 -5.23 -18.33
C THR A 202 11.48 -5.89 -19.70
N GLN A 203 11.39 -7.22 -19.76
CA GLN A 203 11.74 -8.00 -20.94
C GLN A 203 10.55 -8.37 -21.83
N GLY A 204 9.32 -8.23 -21.32
CA GLY A 204 8.13 -8.79 -21.93
C GLY A 204 8.09 -10.32 -21.77
N ARG A 205 6.92 -10.91 -22.07
CA ARG A 205 6.74 -12.37 -22.05
C ARG A 205 5.61 -12.77 -23.00
N GLY A 206 5.89 -13.71 -23.89
CA GLY A 206 4.89 -14.15 -24.88
C GLY A 206 4.43 -12.97 -25.74
N SER A 207 3.13 -12.67 -25.68
CA SER A 207 2.53 -11.53 -26.38
C SER A 207 2.68 -10.18 -25.65
N MET A 208 3.10 -10.18 -24.38
CA MET A 208 3.34 -8.95 -23.63
C MET A 208 4.64 -8.28 -24.13
N PRO A 209 4.60 -7.01 -24.58
CA PRO A 209 5.80 -6.31 -25.05
C PRO A 209 6.78 -6.03 -23.91
N ALA A 210 8.04 -5.80 -24.25
CA ALA A 210 9.05 -5.29 -23.33
C ALA A 210 8.80 -3.80 -23.03
N TRP A 211 8.80 -3.43 -21.75
CA TRP A 211 8.54 -2.04 -21.33
C TRP A 211 9.80 -1.24 -20.99
N GLN A 212 10.97 -1.88 -21.00
CA GLN A 212 12.23 -1.24 -20.60
C GLN A 212 12.67 -0.03 -21.44
N SER A 213 12.12 0.12 -22.65
CA SER A 213 12.37 1.25 -23.54
C SER A 213 11.33 2.37 -23.44
N ARG A 214 10.24 2.15 -22.69
CA ARG A 214 9.10 3.09 -22.57
C ARG A 214 8.88 3.58 -21.15
N LEU A 215 9.14 2.73 -20.18
CA LEU A 215 9.07 3.04 -18.75
C LEU A 215 10.49 3.07 -18.18
N SER A 216 10.75 3.99 -17.27
CA SER A 216 11.92 4.04 -16.40
C SER A 216 11.95 2.85 -15.44
N GLN A 217 13.02 2.72 -14.66
CA GLN A 217 13.10 1.66 -13.64
C GLN A 217 12.08 1.90 -12.52
N ASP A 218 11.93 3.14 -12.08
CA ASP A 218 11.05 3.52 -10.99
C ASP A 218 9.58 3.34 -11.40
N GLU A 219 9.19 3.82 -12.59
CA GLU A 219 7.84 3.61 -13.14
C GLU A 219 7.46 2.11 -13.25
N ARG A 220 8.43 1.22 -13.53
CA ARG A 220 8.17 -0.22 -13.52
C ARG A 220 7.96 -0.77 -12.11
N TRP A 221 8.66 -0.23 -11.11
CA TRP A 221 8.43 -0.59 -9.72
C TRP A 221 7.08 -0.07 -9.22
N ASP A 222 6.70 1.16 -9.57
CA ASP A 222 5.42 1.74 -9.17
C ASP A 222 4.25 0.90 -9.67
N VAL A 223 4.31 0.43 -10.93
CA VAL A 223 3.31 -0.50 -11.46
C VAL A 223 3.26 -1.78 -10.64
N ILE A 224 4.40 -2.38 -10.30
CA ILE A 224 4.46 -3.65 -9.55
C ILE A 224 3.88 -3.50 -8.16
N ASP A 225 4.14 -2.37 -7.51
CA ASP A 225 3.55 -2.06 -6.21
C ASP A 225 2.03 -1.87 -6.37
N TYR A 226 1.58 -1.14 -7.39
CA TYR A 226 0.15 -1.04 -7.70
C TYR A 226 -0.53 -2.39 -7.97
N LEU A 227 0.15 -3.36 -8.61
CA LEU A 227 -0.43 -4.69 -8.88
C LEU A 227 -0.89 -5.41 -7.60
N ARG A 228 -0.31 -5.10 -6.44
CA ARG A 228 -0.75 -5.69 -5.16
C ARG A 228 -2.12 -5.18 -4.74
N THR A 229 -2.51 -3.98 -5.14
CA THR A 229 -3.81 -3.41 -4.74
C THR A 229 -5.02 -4.18 -5.31
N PHE A 230 -4.83 -5.06 -6.30
CA PHE A 230 -5.90 -5.92 -6.83
C PHE A 230 -6.34 -7.05 -5.89
N THR A 231 -5.49 -7.44 -4.94
CA THR A 231 -5.77 -8.54 -3.98
C THR A 231 -5.81 -8.08 -2.53
N TYR A 232 -5.52 -6.80 -2.28
CA TYR A 232 -5.30 -6.26 -0.95
C TYR A 232 -5.78 -4.80 -0.87
N ASP A 233 -6.20 -4.36 0.31
CA ASP A 233 -6.63 -2.99 0.60
C ASP A 233 -5.49 -2.16 1.21
N PRO A 234 -4.77 -1.32 0.41
CA PRO A 234 -3.59 -0.55 0.82
C PRO A 234 -3.88 0.57 1.82
N ALA A 235 -5.14 0.87 2.08
CA ALA A 235 -5.50 2.08 2.78
C ALA A 235 -5.06 2.06 4.26
N LEU A 236 -4.28 3.06 4.65
CA LEU A 236 -4.02 3.39 6.05
C LEU A 236 -4.95 4.52 6.50
N ALA A 237 -5.19 4.64 7.81
CA ALA A 237 -6.12 5.63 8.37
C ALA A 237 -5.86 7.07 7.89
N GLU A 238 -4.60 7.46 7.64
CA GLU A 238 -4.24 8.79 7.14
C GLU A 238 -4.47 8.96 5.62
N GLU A 239 -4.54 7.87 4.84
CA GLU A 239 -4.76 7.86 3.39
C GLU A 239 -6.23 7.70 3.00
N VAL A 240 -7.04 7.05 3.84
CA VAL A 240 -8.51 7.01 3.71
C VAL A 240 -9.10 8.44 3.75
N VAL A 241 -8.42 9.36 4.45
CA VAL A 241 -8.79 10.79 4.48
C VAL A 241 -8.49 11.51 3.15
N SER A 242 -7.70 10.92 2.25
CA SER A 242 -7.25 11.53 1.00
C SER A 242 -7.75 10.85 -0.30
N VAL A 243 -8.37 9.66 -0.24
CA VAL A 243 -8.81 8.90 -1.44
C VAL A 243 -10.23 8.38 -1.26
N ILE A 244 -11.20 9.08 -1.85
CA ILE A 244 -12.52 8.51 -2.19
C ILE A 244 -12.76 8.82 -3.68
N PRO A 245 -12.88 7.81 -4.58
CA PRO A 245 -14.02 7.86 -5.50
C PRO A 245 -14.60 6.50 -6.02
N GLN A 246 -15.95 6.43 -5.98
CA GLN A 246 -16.94 5.79 -6.90
C GLN A 246 -17.70 4.50 -6.47
N THR A 247 -18.92 4.72 -5.96
CA THR A 247 -20.25 4.23 -6.37
C THR A 247 -20.45 2.78 -6.88
N PRO A 248 -21.39 2.00 -6.31
CA PRO A 248 -21.93 0.82 -6.96
C PRO A 248 -22.96 1.20 -8.06
N THR A 249 -22.92 0.44 -9.17
CA THR A 249 -23.96 0.21 -10.20
C THR A 249 -25.05 1.28 -10.35
N SER A 250 -24.90 2.13 -11.38
CA SER A 250 -25.90 3.03 -11.98
C SER A 250 -27.11 3.36 -11.09
N ILE A 251 -26.92 4.31 -10.19
CA ILE A 251 -28.04 4.97 -9.53
C ILE A 251 -28.93 5.57 -10.63
N PRO A 252 -30.25 5.30 -10.65
CA PRO A 252 -31.17 5.89 -11.60
C PRO A 252 -31.14 7.42 -11.51
N ALA A 253 -30.91 8.08 -12.65
CA ALA A 253 -30.79 9.55 -12.73
C ALA A 253 -32.04 10.34 -12.34
N ALA A 254 -33.17 9.66 -12.09
CA ALA A 254 -34.44 10.27 -11.73
C ALA A 254 -34.83 9.86 -10.31
N CYS A 255 -35.48 10.79 -9.60
CA CYS A 255 -36.13 10.48 -8.32
C CYS A 255 -37.17 9.36 -8.51
N ASP A 256 -37.06 8.33 -7.67
CA ASP A 256 -38.04 7.26 -7.52
C ASP A 256 -38.37 7.10 -6.03
N PRO A 257 -39.59 7.49 -5.59
CA PRO A 257 -40.06 7.35 -4.21
C PRO A 257 -40.00 5.93 -3.64
N GLU A 258 -40.10 4.91 -4.50
CA GLU A 258 -40.09 3.50 -4.12
C GLU A 258 -38.68 2.89 -4.12
N GLN A 259 -37.66 3.66 -4.51
CA GLN A 259 -36.29 3.17 -4.59
C GLN A 259 -35.71 2.90 -3.20
N GLU A 260 -35.13 1.72 -3.03
CA GLU A 260 -34.34 1.34 -1.86
C GLU A 260 -32.96 2.01 -1.87
N ASN A 261 -32.36 2.17 -0.68
CA ASN A 261 -31.00 2.69 -0.57
C ASN A 261 -30.01 1.70 -1.22
N PRO A 262 -29.26 2.09 -2.27
CA PRO A 262 -28.31 1.21 -2.93
C PRO A 262 -27.02 0.99 -2.11
N LEU A 263 -26.82 1.75 -1.03
CA LEU A 263 -25.71 1.62 -0.09
C LEU A 263 -26.18 0.84 1.14
N MET A 264 -25.30 0.03 1.74
CA MET A 264 -25.62 -0.63 3.00
C MET A 264 -25.72 0.43 4.12
N TRP A 265 -26.72 0.30 4.99
CA TRP A 265 -26.95 1.26 6.07
C TRP A 265 -25.78 1.31 7.07
N GLU A 266 -25.07 0.20 7.23
CA GLU A 266 -23.88 0.03 8.06
C GLU A 266 -22.55 0.30 7.32
N ASP A 267 -22.58 0.72 6.05
CA ASP A 267 -21.37 1.05 5.28
C ASP A 267 -20.69 2.29 5.87
N ARG A 268 -19.60 2.06 6.61
CA ARG A 268 -18.85 3.13 7.28
C ARG A 268 -18.28 4.16 6.32
N THR A 269 -17.87 3.76 5.13
CA THR A 269 -17.33 4.66 4.12
C THR A 269 -18.44 5.57 3.59
N ALA A 270 -19.63 5.02 3.34
CA ALA A 270 -20.80 5.80 2.92
C ALA A 270 -21.30 6.74 4.02
N ILE A 271 -21.31 6.29 5.29
CA ILE A 271 -21.65 7.11 6.46
C ILE A 271 -20.69 8.30 6.59
N GLU A 272 -19.37 8.06 6.51
CA GLU A 272 -18.35 9.10 6.63
C GLU A 272 -18.40 10.09 5.47
N ALA A 273 -18.54 9.61 4.22
CA ALA A 273 -18.71 10.48 3.04
C ALA A 273 -20.01 11.29 3.10
N GLY A 274 -21.09 10.67 3.59
CA GLY A 274 -22.38 11.30 3.81
C GLY A 274 -22.34 12.39 4.86
N GLN A 275 -21.64 12.12 5.98
CA GLN A 275 -21.44 13.08 7.06
C GLN A 275 -20.77 14.36 6.55
N VAL A 276 -19.67 14.23 5.81
CA VAL A 276 -18.95 15.39 5.26
C VAL A 276 -19.85 16.25 4.38
N THR A 277 -20.65 15.61 3.53
CA THR A 277 -21.59 16.30 2.65
C THR A 277 -22.72 16.98 3.44
N TYR A 278 -23.27 16.29 4.43
CA TYR A 278 -24.31 16.80 5.31
C TYR A 278 -23.84 18.02 6.09
N GLU A 279 -22.66 17.96 6.70
CA GLU A 279 -22.07 19.07 7.45
C GLU A 279 -21.82 20.29 6.56
N ALA A 280 -21.37 20.07 5.33
CA ALA A 280 -21.07 21.15 4.38
C ALA A 280 -22.31 21.82 3.79
N GLN A 281 -23.40 21.08 3.55
CA GLN A 281 -24.52 21.56 2.74
C GLN A 281 -25.89 21.55 3.44
N CYS A 282 -26.07 20.76 4.49
CA CYS A 282 -27.38 20.50 5.11
C CYS A 282 -27.47 21.02 6.55
N ALA A 283 -26.37 20.90 7.31
CA ALA A 283 -26.34 21.18 8.75
C ALA A 283 -26.74 22.62 9.12
N LEU A 284 -26.53 23.60 8.24
CA LEU A 284 -26.94 24.98 8.46
C LEU A 284 -28.43 25.12 8.77
N CYS A 285 -29.26 24.25 8.17
CA CYS A 285 -30.71 24.24 8.36
C CYS A 285 -31.17 23.06 9.22
N HIS A 286 -30.56 21.89 9.05
CA HIS A 286 -30.97 20.65 9.70
C HIS A 286 -30.27 20.38 11.05
N GLY A 287 -29.42 21.29 11.52
CA GLY A 287 -28.65 21.13 12.76
C GLY A 287 -27.36 20.35 12.52
N GLN A 288 -26.33 20.59 13.34
CA GLN A 288 -25.04 19.90 13.18
C GLN A 288 -25.14 18.40 13.48
N ASP A 289 -26.11 18.02 14.32
CA ASP A 289 -26.34 16.67 14.80
C ASP A 289 -27.53 15.96 14.12
N GLY A 290 -28.17 16.58 13.13
CA GLY A 290 -29.37 15.99 12.50
C GLY A 290 -30.69 16.27 13.21
N SER A 291 -30.69 16.97 14.35
CA SER A 291 -31.88 17.12 15.19
C SER A 291 -32.94 18.09 14.66
N GLY A 292 -32.67 18.80 13.56
CA GLY A 292 -33.59 19.76 12.95
C GLY A 292 -33.41 21.16 13.53
N GLY A 293 -32.52 21.95 12.94
CA GLY A 293 -32.13 23.29 13.41
C GLY A 293 -33.12 24.43 13.11
N LEU A 294 -34.14 24.19 12.26
CA LEU A 294 -35.12 25.21 11.85
C LEU A 294 -36.58 24.69 11.95
N PRO A 295 -37.58 25.59 12.02
CA PRO A 295 -38.98 25.18 11.99
C PRO A 295 -39.31 24.36 10.73
N ASN A 296 -39.95 23.20 10.93
CA ASN A 296 -40.35 22.24 9.88
C ASN A 296 -39.20 21.45 9.22
N THR A 297 -38.00 21.43 9.79
CA THR A 297 -37.00 20.41 9.43
C THR A 297 -37.22 19.13 10.23
N PRO A 298 -37.13 17.94 9.61
CA PRO A 298 -37.22 16.68 10.35
C PRO A 298 -36.07 16.54 11.35
N ASP A 299 -36.38 15.92 12.49
CA ASP A 299 -35.41 15.49 13.50
C ASP A 299 -34.97 14.06 13.15
N PHE A 300 -33.83 13.94 12.48
CA PHE A 300 -33.27 12.64 12.09
C PHE A 300 -32.73 11.86 13.30
N THR A 301 -32.60 12.46 14.48
CA THR A 301 -32.27 11.73 15.70
C THR A 301 -33.50 11.10 16.35
N SER A 302 -34.71 11.37 15.85
CA SER A 302 -35.93 10.77 16.40
C SER A 302 -36.23 9.39 15.80
N GLY A 303 -36.66 8.45 16.64
CA GLY A 303 -37.03 7.10 16.19
C GLY A 303 -38.12 7.09 15.10
N GLU A 304 -39.10 8.00 15.19
CA GLU A 304 -40.17 8.09 14.18
C GLU A 304 -39.65 8.49 12.78
N VAL A 305 -38.65 9.38 12.72
CA VAL A 305 -38.06 9.79 11.43
C VAL A 305 -37.09 8.72 10.94
N GLN A 306 -36.37 8.06 11.83
CA GLN A 306 -35.50 6.92 11.50
C GLN A 306 -36.28 5.75 10.89
N ASP A 307 -37.42 5.39 11.47
CA ASP A 307 -38.29 4.34 10.93
C ASP A 307 -38.75 4.71 9.50
N LYS A 308 -39.20 5.95 9.29
CA LYS A 308 -39.63 6.43 7.97
C LYS A 308 -38.49 6.46 6.95
N LEU A 309 -37.29 6.86 7.37
CA LEU A 309 -36.11 6.92 6.50
C LEU A 309 -35.72 5.52 6.02
N HIS A 310 -35.72 4.53 6.92
CA HIS A 310 -35.39 3.15 6.56
C HIS A 310 -36.51 2.45 5.77
N GLU A 311 -37.78 2.72 6.07
CA GLU A 311 -38.92 2.14 5.35
C GLU A 311 -39.10 2.71 3.94
N SER A 312 -38.67 3.95 3.68
CA SER A 312 -38.90 4.61 2.39
C SER A 312 -37.79 5.60 2.03
N PRO A 313 -36.55 5.14 1.83
CA PRO A 313 -35.40 6.02 1.61
C PRO A 313 -35.48 6.79 0.28
N GLY A 314 -36.13 6.24 -0.75
CA GLY A 314 -36.41 6.92 -2.02
C GLY A 314 -37.20 8.23 -1.86
N ASN A 315 -38.12 8.31 -0.89
CA ASN A 315 -38.84 9.56 -0.60
C ASN A 315 -37.90 10.67 -0.11
N PHE A 316 -36.91 10.31 0.72
CA PHE A 316 -35.93 11.27 1.23
C PHE A 316 -34.90 11.64 0.16
N TYR A 317 -34.53 10.69 -0.70
CA TYR A 317 -33.70 10.95 -1.88
C TYR A 317 -34.37 12.01 -2.78
N CYS A 318 -35.64 11.80 -3.12
CA CYS A 318 -36.42 12.76 -3.89
C CYS A 318 -36.49 14.15 -3.24
N ALA A 319 -36.66 14.21 -1.91
CA ALA A 319 -36.67 15.48 -1.19
C ALA A 319 -35.33 16.24 -1.30
N ILE A 320 -34.19 15.54 -1.28
CA ILE A 320 -32.86 16.13 -1.48
C ILE A 320 -32.66 16.52 -2.95
N SER A 321 -32.99 15.62 -3.88
CA SER A 321 -32.76 15.83 -5.31
C SER A 321 -33.61 16.97 -5.86
N GLU A 322 -34.91 16.99 -5.56
CA GLU A 322 -35.88 17.92 -6.15
C GLU A 322 -36.22 19.11 -5.26
N GLY A 323 -35.88 19.04 -3.98
CA GLY A 323 -36.29 20.03 -2.97
C GLY A 323 -37.73 19.81 -2.50
N VAL A 324 -38.04 20.28 -1.29
CA VAL A 324 -39.39 20.18 -0.70
C VAL A 324 -39.70 21.39 0.17
N GLY A 325 -40.81 22.08 -0.15
CA GLY A 325 -41.21 23.28 0.60
C GLY A 325 -40.15 24.38 0.55
N ALA A 326 -39.49 24.63 1.69
CA ALA A 326 -38.39 25.60 1.80
C ALA A 326 -36.99 24.98 1.60
N MET A 327 -36.88 23.65 1.54
CA MET A 327 -35.62 22.96 1.25
C MET A 327 -35.30 23.11 -0.25
N PRO A 328 -34.12 23.66 -0.61
CA PRO A 328 -33.72 23.81 -2.01
C PRO A 328 -33.44 22.45 -2.67
N SER A 329 -33.45 22.43 -4.00
CA SER A 329 -33.02 21.27 -4.79
C SER A 329 -31.49 21.18 -4.84
N PHE A 330 -30.96 19.97 -4.64
CA PHE A 330 -29.51 19.69 -4.73
C PHE A 330 -29.12 18.88 -5.97
N SER A 331 -30.05 18.61 -6.89
CA SER A 331 -29.79 17.86 -8.14
C SER A 331 -28.62 18.39 -8.99
N ASN A 332 -28.36 19.70 -8.94
CA ASN A 332 -27.27 20.34 -9.70
C ASN A 332 -26.01 20.58 -8.85
N GLN A 333 -26.05 20.29 -7.55
CA GLN A 333 -24.98 20.61 -6.58
C GLN A 333 -24.31 19.37 -6.01
N LEU A 334 -25.03 18.25 -5.99
CA LEU A 334 -24.57 16.97 -5.47
C LEU A 334 -24.78 15.87 -6.51
N SER A 335 -23.87 14.89 -6.51
CA SER A 335 -24.07 13.69 -7.31
C SER A 335 -25.19 12.83 -6.69
N GLN A 336 -25.75 11.94 -7.49
CA GLN A 336 -26.74 10.97 -7.02
C GLN A 336 -26.18 10.09 -5.89
N GLU A 337 -24.90 9.72 -6.00
CA GLU A 337 -24.20 9.00 -4.95
C GLU A 337 -24.14 9.81 -3.65
N SER A 338 -23.81 11.10 -3.73
CA SER A 338 -23.76 11.95 -2.54
C SER A 338 -25.11 12.09 -1.86
N HIS A 339 -26.23 12.06 -2.61
CA HIS A 339 -27.56 12.02 -2.00
C HIS A 339 -27.73 10.73 -1.17
N TRP A 340 -27.39 9.56 -1.73
CA TRP A 340 -27.50 8.29 -1.00
C TRP A 340 -26.53 8.21 0.18
N GLN A 341 -25.30 8.70 0.04
CA GLN A 341 -24.35 8.78 1.15
C GLN A 341 -24.90 9.63 2.30
N VAL A 342 -25.47 10.81 2.01
CA VAL A 342 -26.13 11.66 3.02
C VAL A 342 -27.27 10.92 3.70
N LEU A 343 -28.09 10.18 2.96
CA LEU A 343 -29.17 9.38 3.56
C LEU A 343 -28.65 8.25 4.42
N THR A 344 -27.60 7.54 3.99
CA THR A 344 -26.94 6.49 4.77
C THR A 344 -26.38 7.06 6.08
N TYR A 345 -25.74 8.23 6.03
CA TYR A 345 -25.31 8.95 7.23
C TYR A 345 -26.50 9.29 8.14
N LEU A 346 -27.55 9.92 7.59
CA LEU A 346 -28.75 10.27 8.36
C LEU A 346 -29.42 9.04 8.99
N GLY A 347 -29.45 7.89 8.31
CA GLY A 347 -29.96 6.61 8.84
C GLY A 347 -29.09 6.03 9.95
N SER A 348 -27.82 6.43 10.05
CA SER A 348 -26.92 6.03 11.13
C SER A 348 -27.07 6.87 12.40
N LEU A 349 -27.72 8.03 12.33
CA LEU A 349 -27.90 8.99 13.43
C LEU A 349 -28.95 8.56 14.47
N ALA A 350 -29.08 7.26 14.72
CA ALA A 350 -30.11 6.69 15.57
C ALA A 350 -30.35 7.51 16.88
N PRO A 351 -31.60 7.55 17.39
CA PRO A 351 -31.92 8.14 18.71
C PRO A 351 -31.07 7.66 19.88
#